data_AF-A0A961PLZ6-F1
#
_entry.id   AF-A0A961PLZ6-F1
#
_cell.length_a   1.000
_cell.length_b   1.000
_cell.length_c   1.000
_cell.angle_alpha   90.00
_cell.angle_beta   90.00
_cell.angle_gamma   90.00
#
_symmetry.space_group_name_H-M   'P 1'
#
loop_
_entity.id
_entity.type
_entity.pdbx_description
1 polymer ?
#
loop_
_entity_poly.entity_id
_entity_poly.type
_entity_poly.pdbx_seq_one_letter_code
_entity_poly.pdbx_strand_id
1 'polypeptide(L)'
;MTDRLAFIGFGEAARAFAGSVTRTGLRDLAAFDVKPGLDAALRDNRVQGGERAAVLRSAGLVWCLVTADQADTAAGQCAAHLETGALWFDGNSCAPGTKA
;
A
#
# COMPACT_ATOMS: atom_id res chain seq x y z
N MET A 1 16.43 -9.34 -1.81
CA MET A 1 14.97 -9.57 -1.67
C MET A 1 14.31 -8.23 -1.44
N THR A 2 13.18 -7.99 -2.07
CA THR A 2 12.32 -6.82 -1.81
C THR A 2 11.62 -7.02 -0.46
N ASP A 3 12.13 -6.36 0.56
CA ASP A 3 11.81 -6.51 1.98
C ASP A 3 10.89 -5.39 2.51
N ARG A 4 10.27 -4.63 1.61
CA ARG A 4 9.29 -3.59 1.95
C ARG A 4 7.87 -4.09 1.76
N LEU A 5 7.00 -3.74 2.71
CA LEU A 5 5.54 -3.75 2.56
C LEU A 5 5.04 -2.33 2.28
N ALA A 6 4.46 -2.12 1.12
CA ALA A 6 3.85 -0.86 0.70
C ALA A 6 2.33 -0.87 0.92
N PHE A 7 1.77 0.26 1.36
CA PHE A 7 0.33 0.51 1.40
C PHE A 7 -0.05 1.54 0.35
N ILE A 8 -1.09 1.23 -0.43
CA ILE A 8 -1.77 2.17 -1.33
C ILE A 8 -3.15 2.46 -0.73
N GLY A 9 -3.31 3.69 -0.23
CA GLY A 9 -4.38 4.07 0.69
C GLY A 9 -3.96 3.82 2.15
N PHE A 10 -4.01 4.85 2.99
CA PHE A 10 -3.61 4.82 4.41
C PHE A 10 -4.76 5.24 5.36
N GLY A 11 -5.96 4.74 5.05
CA GLY A 11 -7.16 4.84 5.87
C GLY A 11 -7.18 3.84 7.04
N GLU A 12 -8.37 3.57 7.57
CA GLU A 12 -8.56 2.74 8.77
C GLU A 12 -8.00 1.31 8.61
N ALA A 13 -8.32 0.64 7.49
CA ALA A 13 -7.84 -0.72 7.23
C ALA A 13 -6.30 -0.78 7.22
N ALA A 14 -5.65 0.14 6.50
CA ALA A 14 -4.20 0.19 6.41
C ALA A 14 -3.53 0.43 7.77
N ARG A 15 -4.12 1.27 8.62
CA ARG A 15 -3.62 1.53 9.98
C ARG A 15 -3.79 0.30 10.88
N ALA A 16 -4.94 -0.36 10.82
CA ALA A 16 -5.17 -1.61 11.57
C ALA A 16 -4.14 -2.69 11.19
N PHE A 17 -3.85 -2.81 9.90
CA PHE A 17 -2.82 -3.70 9.39
C PHE A 17 -1.40 -3.28 9.78
N ALA A 18 -1.02 -2.01 9.59
CA ALA A 18 0.31 -1.50 9.94
C ALA A 18 0.63 -1.62 11.45
N GLY A 19 -0.40 -1.53 12.29
CA GLY A 19 -0.31 -1.71 13.74
C GLY A 19 -0.24 -3.17 14.20
N SER A 20 -0.61 -4.15 13.36
CA SER A 20 -0.70 -5.57 13.75
C SER A 20 0.21 -6.51 12.96
N VAL A 21 0.69 -6.11 11.79
CA VAL A 21 1.53 -6.94 10.93
C VAL A 21 2.88 -7.23 11.59
N THR A 22 3.31 -8.49 11.53
CA THR A 22 4.67 -8.85 11.92
C THR A 22 5.69 -8.21 10.98
N ARG A 23 6.75 -7.64 11.55
CA ARG A 23 7.80 -6.95 10.78
C ARG A 23 9.04 -7.81 10.60
N THR A 24 9.03 -9.04 11.10
CA THR A 24 10.13 -9.99 10.91
C THR A 24 10.32 -10.26 9.42
N GLY A 25 11.52 -9.98 8.92
CA GLY A 25 11.85 -10.12 7.49
C GLY A 25 11.44 -8.92 6.62
N LEU A 26 10.85 -7.87 7.21
CA LEU A 26 10.61 -6.59 6.55
C LEU A 26 11.65 -5.57 6.98
N ARG A 27 12.20 -4.81 6.02
CA ARG A 27 13.07 -3.65 6.28
C ARG A 27 12.27 -2.44 6.71
N ASP A 28 11.17 -2.17 6.02
CA ASP A 28 10.31 -1.03 6.31
C ASP A 28 8.86 -1.24 5.84
N LEU A 29 8.01 -0.34 6.32
CA LEU A 29 6.66 -0.14 5.84
C LEU A 29 6.60 1.26 5.22
N ALA A 30 6.00 1.38 4.05
CA ALA A 30 5.82 2.67 3.38
C ALA A 30 4.38 2.81 2.90
N ALA A 31 3.88 4.04 2.83
CA ALA A 31 2.49 4.29 2.43
C ALA A 31 2.36 5.54 1.55
N PHE A 32 1.48 5.42 0.57
CA PHE A 32 0.97 6.52 -0.23
C PHE A 32 -0.54 6.62 -0.05
N ASP A 33 -1.05 7.84 0.02
CA ASP A 33 -2.48 8.13 -0.07
C ASP A 33 -2.67 9.40 -0.89
N VAL A 34 -3.78 9.47 -1.61
CA VAL A 34 -4.15 10.67 -2.38
C VAL A 34 -4.59 11.81 -1.47
N LYS A 35 -5.07 11.49 -0.26
CA LYS A 35 -5.52 12.49 0.71
C LYS A 35 -4.31 13.00 1.52
N PRO A 36 -4.15 14.33 1.66
CA PRO A 36 -3.12 14.89 2.54
C PRO A 36 -3.47 14.66 4.02
N GLY A 37 -2.54 15.00 4.91
CA GLY A 37 -2.78 15.05 6.36
C GLY A 37 -2.60 13.73 7.10
N LEU A 38 -1.75 12.84 6.59
CA LEU A 38 -1.49 11.52 7.17
C LEU A 38 -0.33 11.48 8.15
N ASP A 39 0.40 12.58 8.34
CA ASP A 39 1.68 12.58 9.06
C ASP A 39 1.58 11.99 10.48
N ALA A 40 0.50 12.31 11.20
CA ALA A 40 0.26 11.72 12.52
C ALA A 40 0.04 10.21 12.45
N ALA A 41 -0.87 9.75 11.58
CA ALA A 41 -1.16 8.33 11.40
C ALA A 41 0.08 7.53 10.95
N LEU A 42 0.88 8.09 10.04
CA LEU A 42 2.12 7.48 9.57
C LEU A 42 3.14 7.34 10.71
N ARG A 43 3.34 8.39 11.50
CA ARG A 43 4.22 8.37 12.67
C ARG A 43 3.76 7.36 13.71
N ASP A 44 2.48 7.36 14.07
CA ASP A 44 1.90 6.47 15.09
C ASP A 44 2.06 4.99 14.71
N ASN A 45 1.98 4.69 13.41
CA ASN A 45 2.15 3.33 12.89
C ASN A 45 3.59 3.01 12.49
N ARG A 46 4.54 3.95 12.62
CA ARG A 46 5.94 3.83 12.16
C ARG A 46 6.03 3.42 10.68
N VAL A 47 5.26 4.10 9.84
CA VAL A 47 5.20 3.92 8.39
C VAL A 47 5.80 5.14 7.70
N GLN A 48 6.62 4.93 6.68
CA GLN A 48 7.21 6.01 5.89
C GLN A 48 6.18 6.53 4.87
N GLY A 49 5.79 7.80 4.97
CA GLY A 49 5.03 8.46 3.92
C GLY A 49 5.91 8.78 2.71
N GLY A 50 5.33 8.74 1.52
CA GLY A 50 6.01 9.20 0.32
C GLY A 50 5.14 9.15 -0.92
N GLU A 51 5.67 9.67 -2.03
CA GLU A 51 5.03 9.58 -3.34
C GLU A 51 4.82 8.13 -3.78
N ARG A 52 3.77 7.87 -4.56
CA ARG A 52 3.38 6.53 -5.04
C ARG A 52 4.58 5.74 -5.58
N ALA A 53 5.32 6.32 -6.52
CA ALA A 53 6.49 5.67 -7.10
C ALA A 53 7.57 5.37 -6.04
N ALA A 54 7.77 6.25 -5.06
CA ALA A 54 8.78 6.08 -4.03
C ALA A 54 8.45 4.99 -3.01
N VAL A 55 7.16 4.87 -2.69
CA VAL A 55 6.63 3.83 -1.81
C VAL A 55 6.73 2.45 -2.48
N LEU A 56 6.43 2.38 -3.78
CA LEU A 56 6.44 1.12 -4.55
C LEU A 56 7.83 0.64 -4.94
N ARG A 57 8.82 1.54 -5.08
CA ARG A 57 10.21 1.14 -5.30
C ARG A 57 10.67 0.17 -4.21
N SER A 58 11.23 -0.95 -4.64
CA SER A 58 11.70 -2.05 -3.77
C SER A 58 10.63 -2.70 -2.88
N ALA A 59 9.34 -2.43 -3.12
CA ALA A 59 8.24 -3.10 -2.43
C ALA A 59 8.03 -4.49 -3.02
N GLY A 60 8.19 -5.52 -2.17
CA GLY A 60 7.93 -6.90 -2.55
C GLY A 60 6.48 -7.30 -2.31
N LEU A 61 5.83 -6.61 -1.39
CA LEU A 61 4.44 -6.78 -1.01
C LEU A 61 3.75 -5.42 -1.09
N VAL A 62 2.57 -5.39 -1.70
CA VAL A 62 1.77 -4.17 -1.85
C VAL A 62 0.35 -4.45 -1.42
N TRP A 63 -0.13 -3.76 -0.39
CA TRP A 63 -1.52 -3.80 0.07
C TRP A 63 -2.27 -2.58 -0.45
N CYS A 64 -3.22 -2.82 -1.36
CA CYS A 64 -4.13 -1.80 -1.86
C CYS A 64 -5.41 -1.79 -1.01
N LEU A 65 -5.58 -0.72 -0.24
CA LEU A 65 -6.64 -0.54 0.76
C LEU A 65 -7.39 0.79 0.52
N VAL A 66 -7.59 1.12 -0.75
CA VAL A 66 -8.45 2.22 -1.20
C VAL A 66 -9.92 1.78 -1.21
N THR A 67 -10.85 2.71 -1.41
CA THR A 67 -12.27 2.38 -1.58
C THR A 67 -12.52 1.60 -2.87
N ALA A 68 -13.60 0.83 -2.92
CA ALA A 68 -13.88 -0.09 -4.02
C ALA A 68 -13.98 0.59 -5.40
N ASP A 69 -14.50 1.81 -5.45
CA ASP A 69 -14.61 2.64 -6.66
C ASP A 69 -13.25 3.16 -7.16
N GLN A 70 -12.21 3.12 -6.32
CA GLN A 70 -10.87 3.58 -6.65
C GLN A 70 -9.89 2.42 -6.94
N ALA A 71 -10.31 1.17 -6.74
CA ALA A 71 -9.41 0.00 -6.81
C ALA A 71 -8.72 -0.15 -8.18
N ASP A 72 -9.49 -0.09 -9.26
CA ASP A 72 -8.98 -0.21 -10.64
C ASP A 72 -8.03 0.95 -11.00
N THR A 73 -8.46 2.18 -10.72
CA THR A 73 -7.62 3.37 -10.94
C THR A 73 -6.32 3.30 -10.15
N ALA A 74 -6.37 2.86 -8.89
CA ALA A 74 -5.18 2.69 -8.07
C ALA A 74 -4.24 1.61 -8.65
N ALA A 75 -4.77 0.46 -9.07
CA ALA A 75 -3.98 -0.60 -9.69
C ALA A 75 -3.29 -0.11 -10.97
N GLY A 76 -4.03 0.53 -11.88
CA GLY A 76 -3.49 1.08 -13.13
C GLY A 76 -2.39 2.11 -12.90
N GLN A 77 -2.56 3.02 -11.94
CA GLN A 77 -1.54 4.02 -11.58
C GLN A 77 -0.30 3.42 -10.91
N CYS A 78 -0.43 2.26 -10.26
CA CYS A 78 0.67 1.60 -9.57
C CYS A 78 1.45 0.63 -10.46
N ALA A 79 0.81 0.07 -11.50
CA ALA A 79 1.37 -1.00 -12.33
C ALA A 79 2.77 -0.69 -12.87
N ALA A 80 3.00 0.53 -13.37
CA ALA A 80 4.29 0.95 -13.94
C ALA A 80 5.42 1.11 -12.90
N HIS A 81 5.11 1.04 -11.61
CA HIS A 81 6.07 1.22 -10.52
C HIS A 81 6.32 -0.06 -9.72
N LEU A 82 5.64 -1.16 -10.06
CA LEU A 82 5.81 -2.44 -9.37
C LEU A 82 7.13 -3.10 -9.75
N GLU A 83 7.82 -3.64 -8.75
CA GLU A 83 9.00 -4.47 -8.97
C GLU A 83 8.61 -5.81 -9.63
N THR A 84 9.52 -6.36 -10.42
CA THR A 84 9.32 -7.72 -10.95
C THR A 84 9.19 -8.70 -9.80
N GLY A 85 8.10 -9.46 -9.78
CA GLY A 85 7.81 -10.43 -8.72
C GLY A 85 7.16 -9.83 -7.46
N ALA A 86 6.81 -8.54 -7.45
CA ALA A 86 6.02 -7.96 -6.38
C ALA A 86 4.61 -8.59 -6.32
N LEU A 87 4.12 -8.82 -5.11
CA LEU A 87 2.77 -9.30 -4.87
C LEU A 87 1.82 -8.13 -4.58
N TRP A 88 0.76 -8.02 -5.37
CA TRP A 88 -0.32 -7.06 -5.19
C TRP A 88 -1.51 -7.74 -4.51
N PHE A 89 -1.87 -7.27 -3.31
CA PHE A 89 -3.06 -7.72 -2.60
C PHE A 89 -4.09 -6.59 -2.58
N ASP A 90 -5.20 -6.81 -3.26
CA ASP A 90 -6.34 -5.88 -3.24
C ASP A 90 -7.28 -6.26 -2.10
N GLY A 91 -7.46 -5.36 -1.12
CA GLY A 91 -8.37 -5.54 0.01
C GLY A 91 -9.84 -5.26 -0.31
N ASN A 92 -10.17 -4.90 -1.55
CA ASN A 92 -11.55 -4.63 -1.97
C ASN A 92 -12.26 -5.90 -2.45
N SER A 93 -13.30 -6.30 -1.71
CA SER A 93 -14.19 -7.40 -2.08
C SER A 93 -15.36 -7.00 -2.98
N CYS A 94 -15.71 -5.71 -3.05
CA CYS A 94 -16.93 -5.23 -3.71
C CYS A 94 -16.78 -4.92 -5.22
N ALA A 95 -15.56 -4.99 -5.77
CA ALA A 95 -15.31 -4.75 -7.19
C ALA A 95 -14.40 -5.82 -7.82
N PRO A 96 -14.74 -7.12 -7.75
CA PRO A 96 -13.91 -8.18 -8.31
C PRO A 96 -13.84 -8.10 -9.84
N GLY A 97 -14.95 -7.72 -10.52
CA GLY A 97 -15.03 -7.63 -11.98
C GLY A 97 -14.27 -6.46 -12.62
N THR A 98 -13.66 -5.59 -11.82
CA THR A 98 -12.83 -4.47 -12.32
C THR A 98 -11.34 -4.84 -12.42
N LYS A 99 -10.97 -6.06 -12.01
CA LYS A 99 -9.57 -6.53 -11.89
C LYS A 99 -9.16 -7.42 -13.08
N ALA A 100 -9.64 -7.12 -14.28
CA ALA A 100 -9.40 -7.91 -15.49
C ALA A 100 -8.02 -7.63 -16.10
#